data_AF-A0A7X6RGH2-F1
#
_entry.id   AF-A0A7X6RGH2-F1
#
_cell.length_a   1.000
_cell.length_b   1.000
_cell.length_c   1.000
_cell.angle_alpha   90.00
_cell.angle_beta   90.00
_cell.angle_gamma   90.00
#
_symmetry.space_group_name_H-M   'P 1'
#
loop_
_entity.id
_entity.type
_entity.pdbx_description
1 polymer ?
#
loop_
_entity_poly.entity_id
_entity_poly.type
_entity_poly.pdbx_seq_one_letter_code
_entity_poly.pdbx_strand_id
1 'polypeptide(L)' 'MSQARHITLVHEQSEFAETRAAEKAEAARRGALAARAVASHSTGVDDCRALLSMLGLDATAGKLGVAVD' A
#
# COMPACT_ATOMS: atom_id res chain seq x y z
N MET A 1 -6.99 37.84 9.51
CA MET A 1 -5.85 37.41 8.66
C MET A 1 -5.61 35.90 8.81
N SER A 2 -6.51 35.05 8.28
CA SER A 2 -6.44 33.58 8.39
C SER A 2 -6.74 32.85 7.07
N GLN A 3 -7.52 33.47 6.18
CA GLN A 3 -7.92 32.89 4.89
C GLN A 3 -6.75 32.74 3.89
N ALA A 4 -5.79 33.67 3.90
CA ALA A 4 -4.64 33.65 3.00
C ALA A 4 -3.66 32.49 3.25
N ARG A 5 -3.65 31.88 4.44
CA ARG A 5 -2.84 30.69 4.75
C ARG A 5 -3.50 29.38 4.33
N HIS A 6 -4.83 29.36 4.30
CA HIS A 6 -5.60 28.15 4.00
C HIS A 6 -5.58 27.81 2.51
N ILE A 7 -5.62 28.83 1.64
CA ILE A 7 -5.67 28.63 0.18
C ILE A 7 -4.33 28.09 -0.35
N THR A 8 -3.20 28.53 0.20
CA THR A 8 -1.86 28.09 -0.21
C THR A 8 -1.58 26.63 0.19
N LEU A 9 -1.96 26.23 1.41
CA LEU A 9 -1.77 24.86 1.90
C LEU A 9 -2.54 23.81 1.10
N VAL A 10 -3.75 24.13 0.63
CA VAL A 10 -4.57 23.21 -0.16
C VAL A 10 -4.00 23.05 -1.57
N HIS A 11 -3.47 24.12 -2.16
CA HIS A 11 -2.87 24.08 -3.49
C HIS A 11 -1.59 23.22 -3.54
N GLU A 12 -0.69 23.39 -2.55
CA GLU A 12 0.53 22.55 -2.46
C GLU A 12 0.22 21.08 -2.14
N GLN A 13 -0.79 20.81 -1.31
CA GLN A 13 -1.26 19.44 -1.08
C GLN A 13 -1.83 18.78 -2.34
N SER A 14 -2.37 19.57 -3.27
CA SER A 14 -2.88 19.10 -4.57
C SER A 14 -1.75 18.75 -5.54
N GLU A 15 -0.66 19.52 -5.56
CA GLU A 15 0.48 19.29 -6.48
C GLU A 15 1.18 17.95 -6.19
N PHE A 16 1.29 17.58 -4.92
CA PHE A 16 1.84 16.28 -4.51
C PHE A 16 0.79 15.18 -4.37
N ALA A 17 -0.50 15.47 -4.59
CA ALA A 17 -1.57 14.49 -4.43
C ALA A 17 -1.41 13.33 -5.42
N GLU A 18 -1.10 13.64 -6.68
CA GLU A 18 -0.88 12.65 -7.74
C GLU A 18 0.35 11.79 -7.44
N THR A 19 1.49 12.41 -7.11
CA THR A 19 2.71 11.70 -6.74
C THR A 19 2.48 10.79 -5.53
N ARG A 20 1.81 11.30 -4.49
CA ARG A 20 1.47 10.50 -3.30
C ARG A 20 0.52 9.34 -3.64
N ALA A 21 -0.44 9.55 -4.54
CA ALA A 21 -1.35 8.49 -4.98
C ALA A 21 -0.59 7.41 -5.77
N ALA A 22 0.32 7.80 -6.67
CA ALA A 22 1.19 6.89 -7.40
C ALA A 22 2.10 6.09 -6.45
N GLU A 23 2.72 6.75 -5.48
CA GLU A 23 3.54 6.09 -4.45
C GLU A 23 2.73 5.09 -3.61
N LYS A 24 1.51 5.45 -3.20
CA LYS A 24 0.61 4.53 -2.48
C LYS A 24 0.21 3.33 -3.34
N ALA A 25 -0.10 3.56 -4.62
CA ALA A 25 -0.45 2.47 -5.54
C ALA A 25 0.74 1.52 -5.76
N GLU A 26 1.95 2.06 -5.89
CA GLU A 26 3.16 1.25 -6.02
C GLU A 26 3.48 0.48 -4.74
N ALA A 27 3.34 1.11 -3.56
CA ALA A 27 3.49 0.44 -2.28
C ALA A 27 2.48 -0.72 -2.13
N ALA A 28 1.22 -0.53 -2.55
CA ALA A 28 0.21 -1.58 -2.55
C ALA A 28 0.59 -2.74 -3.50
N ARG A 29 1.07 -2.43 -4.72
CA ARG A 29 1.56 -3.45 -5.67
C ARG A 29 2.71 -4.27 -5.09
N ARG A 30 3.72 -3.60 -4.53
CA ARG A 30 4.87 -4.27 -3.88
C ARG A 30 4.42 -5.12 -2.69
N GLY A 31 3.50 -4.62 -1.88
CA GLY A 31 2.90 -5.36 -0.78
C GLY A 31 2.19 -6.63 -1.23
N ALA A 32 1.43 -6.57 -2.33
CA ALA A 32 0.78 -7.74 -2.92
C ALA A 32 1.79 -8.80 -3.41
N LEU A 33 2.86 -8.38 -4.08
CA LEU A 33 3.93 -9.27 -4.54
C LEU A 33 4.66 -9.92 -3.36
N ALA A 34 4.99 -9.14 -2.34
CA ALA A 34 5.63 -9.65 -1.13
C ALA A 34 4.73 -10.66 -0.40
N ALA A 35 3.43 -10.37 -0.25
CA ALA A 35 2.48 -11.29 0.37
C ALA A 35 2.37 -12.61 -0.39
N ARG A 36 2.35 -12.55 -1.73
CA ARG A 36 2.36 -13.74 -2.58
C ARG A 36 3.66 -14.53 -2.44
N ALA A 37 4.81 -13.85 -2.39
CA ALA A 37 6.09 -14.50 -2.19
C ALA A 37 6.16 -15.23 -0.84
N VAL A 38 5.68 -14.60 0.24
CA VAL A 38 5.61 -15.23 1.57
C VAL A 38 4.73 -16.48 1.52
N ALA A 39 3.54 -16.40 0.92
CA ALA A 39 2.64 -17.55 0.81
C ALA A 39 3.27 -18.72 0.03
N SER A 40 4.04 -18.45 -1.02
CA SER A 40 4.73 -19.49 -1.80
C SER A 40 5.87 -20.19 -1.05
N HIS A 41 6.47 -19.55 -0.04
CA HIS A 41 7.63 -20.09 0.70
C HIS A 41 7.29 -20.50 2.14
N SER A 42 6.10 -20.16 2.63
CA SER A 42 5.63 -20.56 3.95
C SER A 42 5.38 -22.07 4.02
N THR A 43 5.62 -22.64 5.21
CA THR A 43 5.43 -24.07 5.48
C THR A 43 3.98 -24.45 5.77
N GLY A 44 3.12 -23.47 6.04
CA GLY A 44 1.70 -23.65 6.35
C GLY A 44 0.98 -22.32 6.56
N VAL A 45 -0.33 -22.40 6.79
CA VAL A 45 -1.19 -21.21 6.91
C VAL A 45 -0.81 -20.34 8.11
N ASP A 46 -0.50 -20.96 9.25
CA ASP A 46 -0.16 -20.22 10.48
C ASP A 46 1.22 -19.56 10.38
N ASP A 47 2.20 -20.25 9.78
CA ASP A 47 3.52 -19.72 9.46
C ASP A 47 3.42 -18.53 8.48
N CYS A 48 2.64 -18.68 7.41
CA CYS A 48 2.35 -17.60 6.47
C CYS A 48 1.75 -16.37 7.17
N ARG A 49 0.76 -16.56 8.04
CA ARG A 49 0.13 -15.47 8.80
C ARG A 49 1.10 -14.77 9.73
N ALA A 50 1.94 -15.52 10.43
CA ALA A 50 2.96 -14.96 11.32
C ALA A 50 3.96 -14.09 10.53
N LEU A 51 4.47 -14.60 9.41
CA LEU A 51 5.41 -13.88 8.55
C LEU A 51 4.79 -12.61 7.94
N LEU A 52 3.56 -12.69 7.45
CA LEU A 52 2.84 -11.52 6.93
C LEU A 52 2.64 -10.44 8.01
N SER A 53 2.26 -10.85 9.22
CA SER A 53 2.12 -9.94 10.36
C SER A 53 3.44 -9.27 10.73
N MET A 54 4.56 -10.00 10.72
CA MET A 54 5.88 -9.43 11.02
C MET A 54 6.32 -8.40 9.98
N LEU A 55 5.90 -8.57 8.73
CA LEU A 55 6.21 -7.66 7.62
C LEU A 55 5.20 -6.51 7.49
N GLY A 56 4.15 -6.48 8.32
CA GLY A 56 3.07 -5.50 8.21
C GLY A 56 2.26 -5.64 6.93
N LEU A 57 2.24 -6.83 6.33
CA LEU A 57 1.52 -7.14 5.10
C LEU A 57 0.18 -7.79 5.42
N ASP A 58 -0.85 -7.42 4.66
CA ASP A 58 -2.14 -8.09 4.75
C ASP A 58 -2.16 -9.34 3.85
N ALA A 59 -2.65 -10.45 4.38
CA ALA A 59 -2.93 -11.67 3.62
C ALA A 59 -3.91 -11.44 2.47
N THR A 60 -4.76 -10.42 2.55
CA THR A 60 -5.67 -10.05 1.44
C THR A 60 -4.98 -9.21 0.36
N ALA A 61 -3.87 -8.53 0.66
CA ALA A 61 -3.15 -7.71 -0.31
C ALA A 61 -2.63 -8.56 -1.50
N GLY A 62 -2.19 -9.79 -1.24
CA GLY A 62 -1.77 -10.72 -2.30
C GLY A 62 -2.90 -11.16 -3.26
N LYS A 63 -4.17 -10.98 -2.87
CA LYS A 63 -5.34 -11.33 -3.69
C LYS A 63 -5.71 -10.24 -4.69
N LEU A 64 -5.43 -8.98 -4.36
CA LEU A 64 -5.78 -7.81 -5.17
C LEU A 64 -4.90 -7.68 -6.44
N GLY A 65 -3.78 -8.40 -6.53
CA GLY A 65 -2.89 -8.38 -7.70
C GLY A 65 -3.40 -9.14 -8.94
N VAL A 66 -4.61 -9.71 -8.91
CA VAL A 66 -5.21 -10.48 -10.03
C VAL A 66 -6.45 -9.80 -10.62
N ALA A 67 -6.92 -8.68 -10.07
CA ALA A 67 -7.96 -7.87 -10.70
C ALA A 67 -7.32 -7.01 -11.80
N VAL A 68 -7.10 -7.62 -12.96
CA VAL A 68 -6.94 -6.92 -14.23
C VAL A 68 -8.35 -6.56 -14.69
N ASP A 69 -8.70 -5.27 -14.62
CA ASP A 69 -9.70 -4.66 -15.51
C ASP A 69 -8.93 -4.04 -16.69
#